data_AF-A0A8T3ZTE5-F1
#
_entry.id   AF-A0A8T3ZTE5-F1
#
_cell.length_a   1.000
_cell.length_b   1.000
_cell.length_c   1.000
_cell.angle_alpha   90.00
_cell.angle_beta   90.00
_cell.angle_gamma   90.00
#
_symmetry.space_group_name_H-M   'P 1'
#
loop_
_entity.id
_entity.type
_entity.pdbx_description
1 polymer ?
#
loop_
_entity_poly.entity_id
_entity_poly.type
_entity_poly.pdbx_seq_one_letter_code
_entity_poly.pdbx_strand_id
1 'polypeptide(L)' 'MGEASKQVSQAFRKAHREIPWKEISGMRDKLIHDYLGVDADAVWDTVANDLPKLKRQMIAILRPP' A
#
# COMPACT_ATOMS: atom_id res chain seq x y z
N MET A 1 -3.09 1.98 -7.08
CA MET A 1 -3.17 1.55 -5.67
C MET A 1 -2.81 2.69 -4.69
N GLY A 2 -1.69 3.41 -4.89
CA GLY A 2 -1.33 4.56 -4.03
C GLY A 2 -2.37 5.68 -3.95
N GLU A 3 -2.90 6.16 -5.09
CA GLU A 3 -3.91 7.24 -5.09
C GLU A 3 -5.24 6.80 -4.44
N ALA A 4 -5.69 5.58 -4.73
CA ALA A 4 -6.90 5.02 -4.14
C ALA A 4 -6.81 4.92 -2.60
N SER A 5 -5.62 4.67 -2.04
CA SER A 5 -5.42 4.62 -0.59
C SER A 5 -5.69 5.96 0.11
N LYS A 6 -5.50 7.10 -0.59
CA LYS A 6 -5.79 8.45 -0.06
C LYS A 6 -7.30 8.71 0.04
N GLN A 7 -8.09 8.05 -0.80
CA GLN A 7 -9.55 8.19 -0.85
C GLN A 7 -10.30 7.32 0.16
N VAL A 8 -9.62 6.35 0.79
CA VAL A 8 -10.22 5.53 1.85
C VAL A 8 -10.53 6.41 3.07
N SER A 9 -11.71 6.25 3.66
CA SER A 9 -12.14 7.08 4.79
C SER A 9 -11.17 6.97 5.98
N GLN A 10 -11.06 8.02 6.78
CA GLN A 10 -10.17 8.00 7.95
C GLN A 10 -10.63 6.96 8.98
N ALA A 11 -11.94 6.79 9.15
CA ALA A 11 -12.52 5.79 10.05
C ALA A 11 -12.12 4.37 9.64
N PHE A 12 -12.21 4.05 8.34
CA PHE A 12 -11.81 2.74 7.83
C PHE A 12 -10.31 2.49 7.99
N ARG A 13 -9.46 3.48 7.66
CA ARG A 13 -8.01 3.38 7.89
C ARG A 13 -7.66 3.20 9.37
N LYS A 14 -8.42 3.82 10.28
CA LYS A 14 -8.26 3.66 11.73
C LYS A 14 -8.71 2.29 12.24
N ALA A 15 -9.69 1.67 11.58
CA ALA A 15 -10.16 0.32 11.89
C ALA A 15 -9.20 -0.75 11.38
N HIS A 16 -8.52 -0.50 10.26
CA HIS A 16 -7.57 -1.41 9.61
C HIS A 16 -6.12 -0.90 9.71
N ARG A 17 -5.58 -0.79 10.92
CA ARG A 17 -4.21 -0.26 11.16
C ARG A 17 -3.10 -1.23 10.77
N GLU A 18 -3.42 -2.50 10.60
CA GLU A 18 -2.54 -3.55 10.09
C GLU A 18 -2.13 -3.34 8.63
N ILE A 19 -2.80 -2.41 7.93
CA ILE A 19 -2.47 -2.02 6.57
C ILE A 19 -1.60 -0.74 6.60
N PRO A 20 -0.42 -0.75 5.96
CA PRO A 20 0.51 0.38 5.94
C PRO A 20 0.05 1.47 4.95
N TRP A 21 -1.08 2.14 5.25
CA TRP A 21 -1.73 3.11 4.34
C TRP A 21 -0.81 4.26 3.94
N LYS A 22 0.03 4.74 4.86
CA LYS A 22 0.94 5.86 4.59
C LYS A 22 2.04 5.41 3.64
N GLU A 23 2.65 4.26 3.87
CA GLU A 23 3.68 3.69 3.01
C GLU A 23 3.16 3.43 1.60
N ILE A 24 1.94 2.89 1.47
CA ILE A 24 1.29 2.66 0.15
C ILE A 24 1.13 3.97 -0.62
N SER A 25 0.70 5.04 0.04
CA SER A 25 0.54 6.35 -0.59
C SER A 25 1.88 7.01 -0.90
N GLY A 26 2.85 6.90 0.01
CA GLY A 26 4.18 7.50 -0.11
C GLY A 26 5.05 6.83 -1.16
N MET A 27 4.94 5.51 -1.34
CA MET A 27 5.68 4.79 -2.39
C MET A 27 5.29 5.32 -3.78
N ARG A 28 4.00 5.56 -4.02
CA ARG A 28 3.54 6.14 -5.29
C ARG A 28 4.06 7.56 -5.49
N ASP A 29 4.03 8.38 -4.44
CA ASP A 29 4.54 9.75 -4.52
C ASP A 29 6.06 9.73 -4.83
N LYS A 30 6.84 8.84 -4.21
CA LYS A 30 8.28 8.69 -4.49
C LYS A 30 8.55 8.19 -5.92
N LEU A 31 7.84 7.16 -6.37
CA LEU A 31 8.00 6.61 -7.72
C LEU A 31 7.67 7.60 -8.84
N ILE A 32 6.76 8.55 -8.60
CA ILE A 32 6.35 9.53 -9.61
C ILE A 32 7.20 10.80 -9.57
N HIS A 33 7.62 11.25 -8.37
CA HIS A 33 8.26 12.56 -8.19
C HIS A 33 9.78 12.49 -7.99
N ASP A 34 10.32 11.37 -7.51
CA ASP A 34 11.73 11.21 -7.15
C ASP A 34 12.29 9.88 -7.68
N TYR A 35 11.94 9.54 -8.92
CA TYR A 35 12.24 8.25 -9.53
C TYR A 35 13.75 7.97 -9.68
N LEU A 36 14.59 9.01 -9.75
CA LEU A 36 16.04 8.86 -9.78
C LEU A 36 16.64 8.40 -8.44
N GLY A 37 15.97 8.69 -7.32
CA GLY A 37 16.34 8.26 -5.97
C GLY A 37 15.62 6.99 -5.51
N VAL A 38 15.00 6.26 -6.43
CA VAL A 38 14.29 5.01 -6.13
C VAL A 38 15.31 3.87 -6.04
N ASP A 39 15.24 3.17 -4.91
CA ASP A 39 15.93 1.90 -4.71
C ASP A 39 15.14 0.79 -5.41
N ALA A 40 15.71 0.23 -6.48
CA ALA A 40 15.06 -0.81 -7.26
C ALA A 40 14.88 -2.12 -6.49
N ASP A 41 15.80 -2.45 -5.57
CA ASP A 41 15.69 -3.65 -4.73
C ASP A 41 14.54 -3.50 -3.75
N ALA A 42 14.38 -2.32 -3.15
CA ALA A 42 13.23 -2.01 -2.29
C ALA A 42 11.88 -2.10 -3.05
N VAL A 43 11.85 -1.63 -4.31
CA VAL A 43 10.66 -1.78 -5.16
C VAL A 43 10.38 -3.24 -5.47
N TRP A 44 11.41 -4.01 -5.81
CA TRP A 44 11.27 -5.43 -6.08
C TRP A 44 10.77 -6.21 -4.86
N ASP A 45 11.32 -5.93 -3.68
CA ASP A 45 10.88 -6.52 -2.41
C ASP A 45 9.40 -6.21 -2.13
N THR A 46 8.99 -4.96 -2.35
CA THR A 46 7.57 -4.56 -2.19
C THR A 46 6.67 -5.36 -3.13
N VAL A 47 7.08 -5.55 -4.38
CA VAL A 47 6.32 -6.32 -5.38
C VAL A 47 6.25 -7.80 -5.01
N ALA A 48 7.36 -8.38 -4.59
CA ALA A 48 7.48 -9.82 -4.31
C ALA A 48 6.83 -10.22 -2.98
N ASN A 49 6.95 -9.39 -1.94
CA ASN A 49 6.62 -9.77 -0.57
C ASN A 49 5.42 -9.00 0.00
N ASP A 50 5.37 -7.68 -0.19
CA ASP A 50 4.33 -6.85 0.43
C ASP A 50 3.01 -6.86 -0.35
N LEU A 51 3.06 -6.76 -1.68
CA LEU A 51 1.83 -6.74 -2.50
C LEU A 51 0.99 -8.02 -2.35
N PRO A 52 1.57 -9.24 -2.31
CA PRO A 52 0.79 -10.45 -2.05
C PRO A 52 0.14 -10.46 -0.66
N LYS A 53 0.84 -9.95 0.36
CA LYS A 53 0.31 -9.82 1.73
C LYS A 53 -0.85 -8.83 1.77
N LEU A 54 -0.68 -7.65 1.16
CA LEU A 54 -1.72 -6.64 1.05
C LEU A 54 -2.95 -7.18 0.32
N LYS A 55 -2.76 -7.91 -0.79
CA LYS A 55 -3.86 -8.54 -1.52
C LYS A 55 -4.68 -9.49 -0.64
N ARG A 56 -4.02 -10.32 0.17
CA ARG A 56 -4.70 -11.23 1.12
C ARG A 56 -5.49 -10.45 2.17
N GLN A 57 -4.92 -9.39 2.75
CA GLN A 57 -5.63 -8.52 3.70
C GLN A 57 -6.87 -7.88 3.07
N MET A 58 -6.75 -7.36 1.84
CA MET A 58 -7.88 -6.75 1.13
C MET A 58 -9.00 -7.74 0.84
N ILE A 59 -8.66 -8.97 0.44
CA ILE A 59 -9.67 -10.01 0.20
C ILE A 59 -10.40 -10.36 1.50
N ALA A 60 -9.67 -10.51 2.62
CA ALA A 60 -10.28 -10.83 3.91
C ALA A 60 -11.25 -9.74 4.40
N ILE A 61 -10.95 -8.47 4.11
CA ILE A 61 -11.84 -7.34 4.47
C ILE A 61 -13.08 -7.28 3.55
N LEU A 62 -12.92 -7.55 2.26
CA LEU A 62 -14.02 -7.52 1.29
C LEU A 62 -14.92 -8.76 1.36
N ARG A 63 -14.40 -9.87 1.86
CA ARG A 63 -15.10 -11.15 2.02
C ARG A 63 -14.85 -11.69 3.42
N PRO A 64 -15.48 -11.09 4.44
CA PRO A 64 -15.46 -11.66 5.78
C PRO A 64 -16.13 -13.05 5.76
N PRO A 65 -15.76 -13.95 6.68
CA PRO A 65 -16.37 -15.27 6.80
C PRO A 65 -17.87 -15.21 7.09
#